data_AF-A0A3D3DTH3-F1
#
_entry.id   AF-A0A3D3DTH3-F1
#
_cell.length_a   1.000
_cell.length_b   1.000
_cell.length_c   1.000
_cell.angle_alpha   90.00
_cell.angle_beta   90.00
_cell.angle_gamma   90.00
#
_symmetry.space_group_name_H-M   'P 1'
#
loop_
_entity.id
_entity.type
_entity.pdbx_description
1 polymer ?
#
loop_
_entity_poly.entity_id
_entity_poly.type
_entity_poly.pdbx_seq_one_letter_code
_entity_poly.pdbx_strand_id
1 'polypeptide(L)'
;VMQWLMFQMSGIGPSQGGAHVFSRYVPDKIPWVIERFRRETLRLYSVLEDQLSSADYLAGEYSVADMAVYPWIRMHGWAGVSMDGLDRLQNWCQRVAERAAVERTKSYYEPDMSIYEGEEFDKSTHHILN
;
A
#
# COMPACT_ATOMS: atom_id res chain seq x y z
N VAL A 1 0.44 -18.77 -1.47
CA VAL A 1 -0.73 -17.92 -1.81
C VAL A 1 -1.58 -17.58 -0.59
N MET A 2 -2.21 -18.56 0.08
CA MET A 2 -3.20 -18.30 1.15
C MET A 2 -2.67 -17.41 2.29
N GLN A 3 -1.44 -17.63 2.74
CA GLN A 3 -0.78 -16.80 3.75
C GLN A 3 -0.82 -15.31 3.39
N TRP A 4 -0.45 -14.95 2.16
CA TRP A 4 -0.40 -13.56 1.69
C TRP A 4 -1.78 -12.97 1.44
N LEU A 5 -2.74 -13.78 0.99
CA LEU A 5 -4.14 -13.35 0.90
C LEU A 5 -4.70 -13.04 2.29
N MET A 6 -4.44 -13.88 3.29
CA MET A 6 -4.87 -13.63 4.66
C MET A 6 -4.14 -12.44 5.28
N PHE A 7 -2.85 -12.25 4.98
CA PHE A 7 -2.08 -11.07 5.38
C PHE A 7 -2.69 -9.78 4.83
N GLN A 8 -3.18 -9.79 3.59
CA GLN A 8 -3.91 -8.66 3.02
C GLN A 8 -5.20 -8.39 3.79
N MET A 9 -6.00 -9.43 4.01
CA MET A 9 -7.32 -9.32 4.65
C MET A 9 -7.26 -8.87 6.11
N SER A 10 -6.25 -9.30 6.86
CA SER A 10 -6.12 -9.02 8.30
C SER A 10 -5.15 -7.88 8.63
N GLY A 11 -4.22 -7.56 7.75
CA GLY A 11 -3.18 -6.55 7.97
C GLY A 11 -3.35 -5.32 7.09
N ILE A 12 -3.01 -5.46 5.80
CA ILE A 12 -2.93 -4.33 4.85
C ILE A 12 -4.27 -3.58 4.77
N GLY A 13 -5.37 -4.29 4.49
CA GLY A 13 -6.67 -3.67 4.29
C GLY A 13 -7.17 -2.90 5.52
N PRO A 14 -7.24 -3.53 6.71
CA PRO A 14 -7.68 -2.85 7.93
C PRO A 14 -6.77 -1.68 8.33
N SER A 15 -5.44 -1.81 8.22
CA SER A 15 -4.50 -0.79 8.68
C SER A 15 -4.52 0.44 7.77
N GLN A 16 -4.42 0.23 6.45
CA GLN A 16 -4.46 1.32 5.50
C GLN A 16 -5.86 1.94 5.40
N GLY A 17 -6.92 1.14 5.53
CA GLY A 17 -8.30 1.63 5.62
C GLY A 17 -8.52 2.52 6.83
N GLY A 18 -7.95 2.16 7.99
CA GLY A 18 -7.91 3.01 9.17
C GLY A 18 -7.20 4.34 8.88
N ALA A 19 -6.02 4.30 8.26
CA ALA A 19 -5.30 5.51 7.87
C ALA A 19 -6.15 6.41 6.94
N HIS A 20 -6.83 5.84 5.94
CA HIS A 20 -7.73 6.58 5.04
C HIS A 20 -8.87 7.27 5.81
N VAL A 21 -9.57 6.53 6.68
CA VAL A 21 -10.72 7.06 7.43
C VAL A 21 -10.31 8.22 8.34
N PHE A 22 -9.30 8.01 9.18
CA PHE A 22 -8.90 9.02 10.15
C PHE A 22 -8.19 10.23 9.51
N SER A 23 -7.46 10.03 8.41
CA SER A 23 -6.79 11.15 7.72
C SER A 23 -7.75 11.99 6.88
N ARG A 24 -8.71 11.39 6.18
CA ARG A 24 -9.54 12.11 5.19
C ARG A 24 -10.95 12.41 5.69
N TYR A 25 -11.64 11.40 6.24
CA TYR A 25 -13.08 11.48 6.46
C TYR A 25 -13.48 11.95 7.85
N VAL A 26 -12.67 11.72 8.88
CA VAL A 26 -12.94 12.23 10.23
C VAL A 26 -12.67 13.75 10.26
N PRO A 27 -13.66 14.60 10.60
CA PRO A 27 -13.47 16.06 10.62
C PRO A 27 -12.46 16.51 11.67
N ASP A 28 -12.63 16.02 12.91
CA ASP A 28 -11.73 16.32 14.02
C ASP A 28 -10.53 15.39 13.97
N LYS A 29 -9.40 15.90 13.48
CA LYS A 29 -8.18 15.10 13.34
C LYS A 29 -7.69 14.65 14.71
N ILE A 30 -7.37 13.36 14.82
CA ILE A 30 -6.77 12.75 16.00
C ILE A 30 -5.35 12.30 15.62
N PRO A 31 -4.33 13.16 15.76
CA PRO A 31 -3.00 12.93 15.17
C PRO A 31 -2.38 11.60 15.56
N TRP A 32 -2.50 11.21 16.84
CA TRP A 32 -1.94 9.95 17.32
C TRP A 32 -2.57 8.71 16.67
N VAL A 33 -3.87 8.76 16.34
CA VAL A 33 -4.59 7.65 15.69
C VAL A 33 -4.18 7.55 14.22
N ILE A 34 -4.11 8.69 13.53
CA ILE A 34 -3.63 8.75 12.15
C ILE A 34 -2.21 8.16 12.08
N GLU A 35 -1.34 8.61 12.98
CA GLU A 35 0.05 8.15 13.03
C GLU A 35 0.18 6.66 13.36
N ARG A 36 -0.65 6.15 14.29
CA ARG A 36 -0.72 4.72 14.59
C ARG A 36 -1.00 3.89 13.33
N PHE A 37 -2.01 4.27 12.55
CA PHE A 37 -2.38 3.52 11.35
C PHE A 37 -1.36 3.69 10.21
N ARG A 38 -0.78 4.87 10.05
CA ARG A 38 0.31 5.11 9.08
C ARG A 38 1.53 4.26 9.39
N ARG A 39 1.99 4.24 10.65
CA ARG A 39 3.12 3.41 11.08
C ARG A 39 2.88 1.93 10.87
N GLU A 40 1.70 1.43 11.23
CA GLU A 40 1.39 0.01 11.01
C GLU A 40 1.31 -0.32 9.52
N THR A 41 0.74 0.57 8.71
CA THR A 41 0.72 0.41 7.24
C THR A 41 2.14 0.34 6.68
N LEU A 42 3.03 1.26 7.09
CA LEU A 42 4.43 1.26 6.67
C LEU A 42 5.15 -0.03 7.10
N ARG A 43 4.97 -0.48 8.35
CA ARG A 43 5.55 -1.74 8.85
C ARG A 43 5.09 -2.94 8.01
N LEU A 44 3.81 -2.98 7.64
CA LEU A 44 3.27 -4.03 6.77
C LEU A 44 3.86 -3.95 5.35
N TYR A 45 4.12 -2.74 4.83
CA TYR A 45 4.82 -2.57 3.56
C TYR A 45 6.26 -3.09 3.64
N SER A 46 6.96 -2.90 4.76
CA SER A 46 8.30 -3.48 4.98
C SER A 46 8.29 -5.01 4.91
N VAL A 47 7.25 -5.66 5.44
CA VAL A 47 7.10 -7.11 5.32
C VAL A 47 6.93 -7.54 3.85
N LEU A 48 6.24 -6.75 3.03
CA LEU A 48 6.12 -7.00 1.59
C LEU A 48 7.46 -6.77 0.88
N GLU A 49 8.17 -5.68 1.21
CA GLU A 49 9.51 -5.38 0.69
C GLU A 49 10.50 -6.52 0.96
N ASP A 50 10.48 -7.08 2.17
CA ASP A 50 11.31 -8.23 2.56
C ASP A 50 10.91 -9.49 1.80
N GLN A 51 9.62 -9.79 1.68
CA GLN A 51 9.16 -10.94 0.91
C GLN A 51 9.63 -10.88 -0.55
N LEU A 52 9.53 -9.69 -1.15
CA LEU A 52 9.92 -9.43 -2.54
C LEU A 52 11.43 -9.43 -2.76
N SER A 53 12.25 -9.58 -1.71
CA SER A 53 13.70 -9.83 -1.87
C SER A 53 14.02 -11.19 -2.46
N SER A 54 13.09 -12.14 -2.36
CA SER A 54 13.29 -13.54 -2.75
C SER A 54 12.43 -13.99 -3.93
N ALA A 55 11.48 -13.16 -4.38
CA ALA A 55 10.51 -13.52 -5.41
C ALA A 55 9.96 -12.28 -6.15
N ASP A 56 9.55 -12.48 -7.41
CA ASP A 56 8.94 -11.43 -8.21
C ASP A 56 7.47 -11.13 -7.84
N TYR A 57 6.81 -12.05 -7.15
CA TYR A 57 5.43 -11.93 -6.68
C TYR A 57 5.31 -12.47 -5.26
N LEU A 58 4.27 -12.06 -4.54
CA LEU A 58 4.15 -12.34 -3.10
C LEU A 58 4.21 -13.84 -2.79
N ALA A 59 3.63 -14.67 -3.64
CA ALA A 59 3.59 -16.12 -3.48
C ALA A 59 4.54 -16.87 -4.45
N GLY A 60 5.60 -16.23 -4.93
CA GLY A 60 6.50 -16.78 -5.96
C GLY A 60 6.01 -16.45 -7.36
N GLU A 61 4.86 -17.00 -7.73
CA GLU A 61 4.15 -16.68 -8.98
C GLU A 61 2.99 -15.72 -8.74
N TYR A 62 2.60 -14.96 -9.78
CA TYR A 62 1.47 -14.03 -9.70
C TYR A 62 0.17 -14.75 -9.35
N SER A 63 -0.51 -14.27 -8.31
CA SER A 63 -1.65 -14.97 -7.74
C SER A 63 -2.75 -14.00 -7.27
N VAL A 64 -3.84 -14.56 -6.73
CA VAL A 64 -4.90 -13.77 -6.08
C VAL A 64 -4.38 -12.94 -4.90
N ALA A 65 -3.26 -13.33 -4.27
CA ALA A 65 -2.65 -12.52 -3.22
C ALA A 65 -2.15 -11.17 -3.78
N ASP A 66 -1.47 -11.19 -4.93
CA ASP A 66 -1.01 -9.97 -5.60
C ASP A 66 -2.19 -9.11 -6.06
N MET A 67 -3.22 -9.75 -6.63
CA MET A 67 -4.46 -9.08 -7.03
C MET A 67 -5.15 -8.38 -5.85
N ALA A 68 -5.14 -9.00 -4.67
CA ALA A 68 -5.76 -8.45 -3.47
C ALA A 68 -4.95 -7.32 -2.84
N VAL A 69 -3.61 -7.41 -2.87
CA VAL A 69 -2.72 -6.40 -2.26
C VAL A 69 -2.53 -5.18 -3.18
N TYR A 70 -2.41 -5.39 -4.48
CA TYR A 70 -2.05 -4.33 -5.44
C TYR A 70 -2.93 -3.07 -5.37
N PRO A 71 -4.26 -3.16 -5.28
CA PRO A 71 -5.11 -1.98 -5.18
C PRO A 71 -4.80 -1.10 -3.96
N TRP A 72 -4.36 -1.70 -2.85
CA TRP A 72 -3.99 -0.97 -1.64
C TRP A 72 -2.66 -0.24 -1.81
N ILE A 73 -1.64 -0.96 -2.31
CA ILE A 73 -0.29 -0.41 -2.49
C ILE A 73 -0.29 0.71 -3.52
N ARG A 74 -0.97 0.56 -4.66
CA ARG A 74 -1.07 1.65 -5.67
C ARG A 74 -1.74 2.92 -5.13
N MET A 75 -2.58 2.78 -4.10
CA MET A 75 -3.29 3.88 -3.44
C MET A 75 -2.61 4.31 -2.12
N HIS A 76 -1.33 4.00 -1.90
CA HIS A 76 -0.62 4.31 -0.66
C HIS A 76 -0.69 5.80 -0.24
N GLY A 77 -0.72 6.73 -1.21
CA GLY A 77 -0.84 8.15 -0.91
C GLY A 77 -2.19 8.57 -0.31
N TRP A 78 -3.27 7.84 -0.57
CA TRP A 78 -4.54 8.08 0.15
C TRP A 78 -4.39 7.89 1.67
N ALA A 79 -3.42 7.10 2.11
CA ALA A 79 -3.09 6.90 3.52
C ALA A 79 -2.05 7.88 4.04
N GLY A 80 -1.45 8.70 3.17
CA GLY A 80 -0.29 9.53 3.48
C GLY A 80 0.93 8.70 3.90
N VAL A 81 1.09 7.50 3.32
CA VAL A 81 2.21 6.60 3.59
C VAL A 81 3.17 6.63 2.41
N SER A 82 4.44 6.95 2.68
CA SER A 82 5.51 6.94 1.69
C SER A 82 5.95 5.51 1.34
N MET A 83 6.39 5.30 0.10
CA MET A 83 7.11 4.07 -0.31
C MET A 83 8.61 4.33 -0.56
N ASP A 84 9.13 5.51 -0.25
CA ASP A 84 10.56 5.80 -0.40
C ASP A 84 11.40 4.77 0.38
N GLY A 85 12.41 4.20 -0.28
CA GLY A 85 13.25 3.15 0.31
C GLY A 85 12.66 1.74 0.26
N LEU A 86 11.45 1.56 -0.28
CA LEU A 86 10.82 0.25 -0.54
C LEU A 86 10.90 -0.10 -2.02
N ASP A 87 12.13 -0.22 -2.54
CA ASP A 87 12.38 -0.32 -3.98
C ASP A 87 11.80 -1.61 -4.59
N ARG A 88 11.81 -2.73 -3.86
CA ARG A 88 11.26 -4.00 -4.36
C ARG A 88 9.73 -3.94 -4.42
N LEU A 89 9.10 -3.31 -3.44
CA LEU A 89 7.67 -3.07 -3.43
C LEU A 89 7.25 -2.13 -4.56
N GLN A 90 8.01 -1.06 -4.81
CA GLN A 90 7.79 -0.15 -5.94
C GLN A 90 7.89 -0.90 -7.28
N ASN A 91 8.96 -1.69 -7.47
CA ASN A 91 9.16 -2.50 -8.67
C ASN A 91 8.06 -3.55 -8.87
N TRP A 92 7.64 -4.23 -7.79
CA TRP A 92 6.50 -5.15 -7.83
C TRP A 92 5.21 -4.43 -8.23
N CYS A 93 4.95 -3.24 -7.67
CA CYS A 93 3.76 -2.45 -7.99
C CYS A 93 3.73 -2.08 -9.48
N GLN A 94 4.87 -1.63 -10.04
CA GLN A 94 5.01 -1.36 -11.46
C GLN A 94 4.79 -2.62 -12.31
N ARG A 95 5.43 -3.74 -11.96
CA ARG A 95 5.28 -5.02 -12.65
C ARG A 95 3.83 -5.49 -12.70
N VAL A 96 3.07 -5.34 -11.61
CA VAL A 96 1.65 -5.68 -11.58
C VAL A 96 0.84 -4.72 -12.46
N ALA A 97 1.15 -3.42 -12.44
CA ALA A 97 0.48 -2.41 -13.26
C ALA A 97 0.63 -2.66 -14.77
N GLU A 98 1.80 -3.13 -15.21
CA GLU A 98 2.11 -3.41 -16.63
C GLU A 98 1.35 -4.63 -17.20
N ARG A 99 0.66 -5.41 -16.35
CA ARG A 99 -0.10 -6.58 -16.82
C ARG A 99 -1.31 -6.10 -17.63
N ALA A 100 -1.47 -6.61 -18.86
CA ALA A 100 -2.59 -6.26 -19.74
C ALA A 100 -3.98 -6.38 -19.09
N ALA A 101 -4.18 -7.34 -18.19
CA ALA A 101 -5.45 -7.47 -17.45
C ALA A 101 -5.68 -6.34 -16.45
N VAL A 102 -4.63 -5.85 -15.78
CA VAL A 102 -4.67 -4.72 -14.86
C VAL A 102 -4.84 -3.43 -15.66
N GLU A 103 -4.15 -3.26 -16.78
CA GLU A 103 -4.29 -2.09 -17.64
C GLU A 103 -5.72 -1.91 -18.14
N ARG A 104 -6.38 -3.01 -18.53
CA ARG A 104 -7.81 -2.96 -18.93
C ARG A 104 -8.72 -2.44 -17.83
N THR A 105 -8.36 -2.55 -16.55
CA THR A 105 -9.19 -2.05 -15.45
C THR A 105 -9.36 -0.53 -15.48
N LYS A 106 -8.36 0.20 -16.00
CA LYS A 106 -8.41 1.67 -16.14
C LYS A 106 -9.58 2.15 -16.99
N SER A 107 -9.95 1.37 -18.02
CA SER A 107 -11.12 1.70 -18.85
C SER A 107 -12.45 1.63 -18.10
N TYR A 108 -12.51 0.92 -16.97
CA TYR A 108 -13.71 0.83 -16.13
C TYR A 108 -13.68 1.82 -14.96
N TYR A 109 -12.50 2.09 -14.41
CA TYR A 109 -12.32 2.99 -13.27
C TYR A 109 -10.86 3.44 -13.17
N GLU A 110 -10.64 4.75 -13.20
CA GLU A 110 -9.40 5.38 -12.76
C GLU A 110 -9.70 6.20 -11.49
N PRO A 111 -9.03 5.91 -10.36
CA PRO A 111 -9.14 6.76 -9.19
C PRO A 111 -8.60 8.15 -9.50
N ASP A 112 -9.21 9.18 -8.93
CA ASP A 112 -8.72 10.55 -9.05
C ASP A 112 -7.32 10.64 -8.42
N MET A 113 -6.31 10.90 -9.26
CA MET A 113 -4.91 11.03 -8.86
C MET A 113 -4.51 12.48 -8.57
N SER A 114 -5.39 13.47 -8.77
CA SER A 114 -5.12 14.87 -8.39
C SER A 114 -4.99 15.04 -6.87
N ILE A 115 -5.54 14.10 -6.12
CA ILE A 115 -5.43 14.02 -4.66
C ILE A 115 -3.99 13.92 -4.11
N TYR A 116 -3.01 13.62 -4.97
CA TYR A 116 -1.59 13.54 -4.61
C TYR A 116 -0.93 14.92 -4.74
N GLU A 117 -1.60 15.90 -5.35
CA GLU A 117 -1.10 17.27 -5.48
C GLU A 117 -1.20 18.00 -4.13
N GLY A 118 -0.06 18.36 -3.55
CA GLY A 118 0.02 19.16 -2.32
C GLY A 118 -0.01 18.38 -1.00
N GLU A 119 -0.06 17.04 -1.02
CA GLU A 119 0.10 16.24 0.20
C GLU A 119 1.60 16.05 0.54
N GLU A 120 2.01 16.56 1.72
CA GLU A 120 3.30 16.18 2.32
C GLU A 120 3.18 14.76 2.89
N PHE A 121 3.94 13.83 2.30
CA PHE A 121 4.10 12.50 2.86
C PHE A 121 4.88 12.61 4.18
N ASP A 122 4.37 11.96 5.22
CA ASP A 122 5.09 11.90 6.48
C ASP A 122 6.32 10.99 6.34
N LYS A 123 7.48 11.63 6.09
CA LYS A 123 8.75 10.93 5.99
C LYS A 123 9.37 10.63 7.35
N SER A 124 8.79 11.11 8.45
CA SER A 124 9.35 10.89 9.78
C SER A 124 9.40 9.41 10.14
N THR A 125 8.56 8.56 9.56
CA THR A 125 8.47 7.13 9.87
C THR A 125 9.53 6.24 9.20
N HIS A 126 10.37 6.77 8.30
CA HIS A 126 11.39 5.97 7.60
C HIS A 126 12.49 5.41 8.52
N HIS A 127 12.73 6.02 9.69
CA HIS A 127 13.69 5.49 10.67
C HIS A 127 13.24 4.17 11.32
N ILE A 128 11.97 3.78 11.16
CA ILE A 128 11.41 2.53 11.71
C ILE A 128 11.81 1.31 10.84
N LEU A 129 12.39 1.55 9.65
CA LEU A 129 12.87 0.49 8.76
C LEU A 129 14.26 -0.07 9.16
N ASN A 130 14.85 0.39 10.26
CA ASN A 130 16.15 -0.06 10.78
C ASN A 130 16.03 -0.75 12.13
#